data_AF-A0A927LZR3-F1
#
_entry.id   AF-A0A927LZR3-F1
#
_cell.length_a   1.000
_cell.length_b   1.000
_cell.length_c   1.000
_cell.angle_alpha   90.00
_cell.angle_beta   90.00
_cell.angle_gamma   90.00
#
_symmetry.space_group_name_H-M   'P 1'
#
loop_
_entity.id
_entity.type
_entity.pdbx_description
1 polymer ?
#
loop_
_entity_poly.entity_id
_entity_poly.type
_entity_poly.pdbx_seq_one_letter_code
_entity_poly.pdbx_strand_id
1 'polypeptide(L)'
;MDVPEASSAAGQRMQVQFDAVDAAARALPNQVAALGQTRQTLTARSVPAEWLGQVPGSQTAATGHAGNIAESVRQLTAAGGRLDNIIGGMQATSTGTRAFDDAKTKKQQEQNQQLAQVEYPPGQRDKALAVLKEIEAKNPISVAAVARNQLEEVMWLRNFESGQIGDHYDKDVRELLGKPPTDANLLELARTETEFWYSGRGSYLGMTMGPDWRYGYLLSSRADWLTELTPALREDAQHRIFPMSP
;
A
#
# COMPACT_ATOMS: atom_id res chain seq x y z
N MET A 1 -12.81 -21.56 -0.60
CA MET A 1 -12.16 -20.97 -1.78
C MET A 1 -11.22 -19.91 -1.25
N ASP A 2 -9.93 -20.25 -1.24
CA ASP A 2 -8.85 -19.36 -0.85
C ASP A 2 -8.67 -18.28 -1.91
N VAL A 3 -8.63 -17.03 -1.47
CA VAL A 3 -8.31 -15.88 -2.32
C VAL A 3 -6.78 -15.83 -2.43
N PRO A 4 -6.19 -15.68 -3.63
CA PRO A 4 -4.75 -15.76 -3.80
C PRO A 4 -4.03 -14.58 -3.15
N GLU A 5 -3.01 -14.93 -2.39
CA GLU A 5 -2.01 -14.09 -1.75
C GLU A 5 -1.30 -13.14 -2.74
N ALA A 6 -1.89 -12.01 -3.09
CA ALA A 6 -1.11 -10.91 -3.69
C ALA A 6 -0.30 -10.12 -2.63
N SER A 7 -0.56 -10.37 -1.35
CA SER A 7 0.16 -9.78 -0.21
C SER A 7 1.49 -10.48 0.14
N SER A 8 1.82 -11.64 -0.44
CA SER A 8 2.95 -12.45 0.05
C SER A 8 4.27 -12.18 -0.68
N ALA A 9 4.30 -11.97 -2.00
CA ALA A 9 5.57 -11.91 -2.73
C ALA A 9 6.37 -10.60 -2.55
N ALA A 10 5.70 -9.43 -2.55
CA ALA A 10 6.37 -8.14 -2.39
C ALA A 10 6.82 -7.91 -0.94
N GLY A 11 5.97 -8.27 0.03
CA GLY A 11 6.31 -8.23 1.46
C GLY A 11 7.43 -9.19 1.82
N GLN A 12 7.40 -10.44 1.34
CA GLN A 12 8.49 -11.40 1.53
C GLN A 12 9.80 -10.94 0.87
N ARG A 13 9.75 -10.33 -0.32
CA ARG A 13 10.96 -9.78 -0.98
C ARG A 13 11.57 -8.62 -0.20
N MET A 14 10.76 -7.71 0.34
CA MET A 14 11.26 -6.62 1.18
C MET A 14 11.85 -7.15 2.49
N GLN A 15 11.19 -8.13 3.12
CA GLN A 15 11.69 -8.75 4.35
C GLN A 15 13.06 -9.44 4.14
N VAL A 16 13.19 -10.24 3.07
CA VAL A 16 14.45 -10.91 2.72
C VAL A 16 15.56 -9.91 2.39
N GLN A 17 15.23 -8.81 1.71
CA GLN A 17 16.20 -7.73 1.44
C GLN A 17 16.65 -7.04 2.73
N PHE A 18 15.74 -6.86 3.69
CA PHE A 18 16.06 -6.24 4.98
C PHE A 18 16.95 -7.15 5.84
N ASP A 19 16.63 -8.45 5.91
CA ASP A 19 17.43 -9.42 6.64
C ASP A 19 18.84 -9.56 6.03
N ALA A 20 18.96 -9.47 4.70
CA ALA A 20 20.24 -9.45 4.01
C ALA A 20 21.06 -8.18 4.31
N VAL A 21 20.41 -7.02 4.40
CA VAL A 21 21.04 -5.75 4.78
C VAL A 21 21.50 -5.78 6.24
N ASP A 22 20.69 -6.28 7.16
CA ASP A 22 21.05 -6.42 8.58
C ASP A 22 22.20 -7.44 8.75
N ALA A 23 22.20 -8.55 7.99
CA ALA A 23 23.31 -9.51 7.97
C ALA A 23 24.61 -8.89 7.42
N ALA A 24 24.52 -8.11 6.33
CA ALA A 24 25.67 -7.39 5.77
C ALA A 24 26.23 -6.35 6.75
N ALA A 25 25.35 -5.59 7.42
CA ALA A 25 25.75 -4.63 8.45
C ALA A 25 26.48 -5.26 9.63
N ARG A 26 26.21 -6.54 9.95
CA ARG A 26 26.94 -7.31 10.98
C ARG A 26 28.27 -7.89 10.50
N ALA A 27 28.38 -8.24 9.22
CA ALA A 27 29.58 -8.88 8.66
C ALA A 27 30.68 -7.88 8.26
N LEU A 28 30.31 -6.70 7.77
CA LEU A 28 31.24 -5.70 7.26
C LEU A 28 32.20 -5.11 8.31
N PRO A 29 31.83 -4.90 9.59
CA PRO A 29 32.77 -4.48 10.62
C PRO A 29 33.97 -5.44 10.78
N ASN A 30 33.76 -6.75 10.61
CA ASN A 30 34.85 -7.73 10.64
C ASN A 30 35.80 -7.57 9.45
N GLN A 31 35.30 -7.15 8.28
CA GLN A 31 36.13 -6.86 7.10
C GLN A 31 36.96 -5.59 7.31
N VAL A 32 36.38 -4.55 7.91
CA VAL A 32 37.12 -3.33 8.30
C VAL A 32 38.24 -3.67 9.29
N ALA A 33 37.96 -4.51 10.29
CA ALA A 33 38.96 -4.98 11.24
C ALA A 33 40.08 -5.78 10.56
N ALA A 34 39.75 -6.67 9.62
CA ALA A 34 40.72 -7.45 8.85
C ALA A 34 41.62 -6.57 7.95
N LEU A 35 41.06 -5.53 7.33
CA LEU A 35 41.84 -4.54 6.58
C LEU A 35 42.80 -3.77 7.50
N GLY A 36 42.35 -3.42 8.71
CA GLY A 36 43.18 -2.81 9.75
C GLY A 36 44.37 -3.69 10.16
N GLN A 37 44.13 -4.98 10.39
CA GLN A 37 45.17 -5.98 10.69
C GLN A 37 46.14 -6.19 9.52
N THR A 38 45.63 -6.22 8.29
CA THR A 38 46.44 -6.34 7.07
C THR A 38 47.36 -5.12 6.93
N ARG A 39 46.84 -3.92 7.18
CA ARG A 39 47.63 -2.68 7.20
C ARG A 39 48.73 -2.74 8.24
N GLN A 40 48.43 -3.14 9.48
CA GLN A 40 49.43 -3.29 10.54
C GLN A 40 50.53 -4.29 10.16
N THR A 41 50.14 -5.43 9.59
CA THR A 41 51.07 -6.46 9.12
C THR A 41 51.96 -5.93 8.00
N LEU A 42 51.39 -5.19 7.05
CA LEU A 42 52.13 -4.62 5.93
C LEU A 42 53.13 -3.55 6.39
N THR A 43 52.74 -2.69 7.34
CA THR A 43 53.66 -1.70 7.94
C THR A 43 54.76 -2.34 8.77
N ALA A 44 54.47 -3.46 9.45
CA ALA A 44 55.45 -4.21 10.22
C ALA A 44 56.48 -4.95 9.35
N ARG A 45 56.16 -5.18 8.06
CA ARG A 45 57.07 -5.78 7.06
C ARG A 45 57.96 -4.74 6.36
N SER A 46 57.93 -3.49 6.80
CA SER A 46 58.84 -2.47 6.27
C SER A 46 60.28 -2.82 6.63
N VAL A 47 61.11 -3.01 5.61
CA VAL A 47 62.53 -3.30 5.79
C VAL A 47 63.30 -1.98 5.75
N PRO A 48 64.09 -1.64 6.78
CA PRO A 48 64.96 -0.47 6.76
C PRO A 48 65.96 -0.54 5.60
N ALA A 49 66.28 0.59 4.99
CA ALA A 49 67.12 0.65 3.79
C ALA A 49 68.52 0.03 4.03
N GLU A 50 69.02 0.16 5.25
CA GLU A 50 70.27 -0.41 5.74
C GLU A 50 70.31 -1.96 5.72
N TRP A 51 69.15 -2.63 5.67
CA TRP A 51 69.07 -4.11 5.67
C TRP A 51 69.03 -4.72 4.27
N LEU A 52 68.89 -3.89 3.22
CA LEU A 52 68.93 -4.35 1.83
C LEU A 52 70.36 -4.52 1.28
N GLY A 53 71.38 -4.27 2.12
CA GLY A 53 72.81 -4.41 1.80
C GLY A 53 73.35 -3.31 0.88
N GLN A 54 74.66 -3.05 0.93
CA GLN A 54 75.30 -2.01 0.09
C GLN A 54 75.72 -2.54 -1.29
N VAL A 55 74.80 -3.18 -2.02
CA VAL A 55 75.02 -3.62 -3.40
C VAL A 55 74.41 -2.62 -4.40
N PRO A 56 74.94 -2.50 -5.63
CA PRO A 56 74.34 -1.64 -6.65
C PRO A 56 72.84 -1.93 -6.84
N GLY A 57 72.01 -0.89 -6.80
CA GLY A 57 70.55 -1.00 -6.93
C GLY A 57 69.77 -1.17 -5.62
N SER A 58 70.43 -1.44 -4.49
CA SER A 58 69.81 -1.55 -3.16
C SER A 58 68.98 -0.33 -2.74
N GLN A 59 69.48 0.88 -3.02
CA GLN A 59 68.78 2.12 -2.68
C GLN A 59 67.52 2.34 -3.52
N THR A 60 67.56 1.95 -4.81
CA THR A 60 66.38 1.94 -5.68
C THR A 60 65.36 0.91 -5.21
N ALA A 61 65.81 -0.28 -4.80
CA ALA A 61 64.97 -1.32 -4.24
C ALA A 61 64.31 -0.89 -2.92
N ALA A 62 65.06 -0.22 -2.04
CA ALA A 62 64.55 0.34 -0.78
C ALA A 62 63.46 1.39 -1.03
N THR A 63 63.73 2.31 -1.95
CA THR A 63 62.77 3.37 -2.33
C THR A 63 61.51 2.78 -2.96
N GLY A 64 61.65 1.81 -3.88
CA GLY A 64 60.52 1.12 -4.49
C GLY A 64 59.69 0.32 -3.49
N HIS A 65 60.34 -0.37 -2.55
CA HIS A 65 59.67 -1.12 -1.49
C HIS A 65 58.87 -0.20 -0.56
N ALA A 66 59.49 0.89 -0.08
CA ALA A 66 58.81 1.88 0.75
C ALA A 66 57.63 2.55 0.01
N GLY A 67 57.81 2.86 -1.29
CA GLY A 67 56.75 3.39 -2.15
C GLY A 67 55.57 2.44 -2.30
N ASN A 68 55.82 1.15 -2.55
CA ASN A 68 54.79 0.13 -2.67
C ASN A 68 54.02 -0.08 -1.36
N ILE A 69 54.71 -0.04 -0.21
CA ILE A 69 54.07 -0.11 1.11
C ILE A 69 53.17 1.11 1.32
N ALA A 70 53.68 2.33 1.07
CA ALA A 70 52.91 3.56 1.26
C ALA A 70 51.64 3.60 0.37
N GLU A 71 51.76 3.17 -0.88
CA GLU A 71 50.61 3.09 -1.80
C GLU A 71 49.59 2.03 -1.33
N SER A 72 50.06 0.84 -0.93
CA SER A 72 49.19 -0.22 -0.41
C SER A 72 48.45 0.21 0.86
N VAL A 73 49.12 0.91 1.78
CA VAL A 73 48.51 1.47 2.99
C VAL A 73 47.42 2.50 2.65
N ARG A 74 47.68 3.36 1.65
CA ARG A 74 46.70 4.35 1.18
C ARG A 74 45.46 3.68 0.60
N GLN A 75 45.64 2.66 -0.24
CA GLN A 75 44.53 1.91 -0.84
C GLN A 75 43.70 1.17 0.22
N LEU A 76 44.35 0.50 1.18
CA LEU A 76 43.66 -0.18 2.29
C LEU A 76 42.87 0.82 3.18
N THR A 77 43.44 2.01 3.41
CA THR A 77 42.76 3.07 4.18
C THR A 77 41.54 3.61 3.44
N ALA A 78 41.66 3.84 2.13
CA ALA A 78 40.54 4.27 1.30
C ALA A 78 39.43 3.19 1.23
N ALA A 79 39.80 1.91 1.15
CA ALA A 79 38.86 0.79 1.18
C ALA A 79 38.12 0.72 2.53
N GLY A 80 38.83 0.87 3.65
CA GLY A 80 38.23 0.95 4.98
C GLY A 80 37.18 2.07 5.09
N GLY A 81 37.54 3.28 4.67
CA GLY A 81 36.60 4.41 4.72
C GLY A 81 35.37 4.23 3.81
N ARG A 82 35.50 3.56 2.65
CA ARG A 82 34.34 3.20 1.82
C ARG A 82 33.41 2.22 2.52
N LEU A 83 33.96 1.22 3.20
CA LEU A 83 33.17 0.25 3.97
C LEU A 83 32.46 0.91 5.16
N ASP A 84 33.13 1.81 5.89
CA ASP A 84 32.52 2.56 7.00
C ASP A 84 31.32 3.40 6.53
N ASN A 85 31.44 4.08 5.39
CA ASN A 85 30.33 4.84 4.80
C ASN A 85 29.16 3.94 4.39
N ILE A 86 29.44 2.76 3.84
CA ILE A 86 28.40 1.78 3.48
C ILE A 86 27.69 1.26 4.73
N ILE A 87 28.43 0.93 5.80
CA ILE A 87 27.88 0.52 7.09
C ILE A 87 26.94 1.59 7.65
N GLY A 88 27.39 2.85 7.68
CA GLY A 88 26.58 3.98 8.15
C GLY A 88 25.30 4.16 7.33
N GLY A 89 25.38 4.08 6.00
CA GLY A 89 24.22 4.17 5.12
C GLY A 89 23.20 3.05 5.34
N MET A 90 23.65 1.82 5.58
CA MET A 90 22.77 0.69 5.86
C MET A 90 22.07 0.82 7.21
N GLN A 91 22.79 1.27 8.25
CA GLN A 91 22.21 1.52 9.58
C GLN A 91 21.14 2.62 9.55
N ALA A 92 21.41 3.71 8.81
CA ALA A 92 20.45 4.79 8.63
C ALA A 92 19.19 4.32 7.90
N THR A 93 19.37 3.54 6.82
CA THR A 93 18.24 2.94 6.07
C THR A 93 17.42 2.01 6.96
N SER A 94 18.07 1.10 7.69
CA SER A 94 17.39 0.15 8.60
C SER A 94 16.56 0.87 9.67
N THR A 95 17.14 1.91 10.28
CA THR A 95 16.43 2.74 11.29
C THR A 95 15.25 3.50 10.68
N GLY A 96 15.43 4.09 9.50
CA GLY A 96 14.39 4.85 8.80
C GLY A 96 13.18 3.98 8.42
N THR A 97 13.43 2.77 7.92
CA THR A 97 12.35 1.82 7.59
C THR A 97 11.59 1.37 8.82
N ARG A 98 12.27 1.00 9.92
CA ARG A 98 11.58 0.62 11.17
C ARG A 98 10.69 1.74 11.70
N ALA A 99 11.20 2.97 11.72
CA ALA A 99 10.43 4.13 12.15
C ALA A 99 9.20 4.38 11.25
N PHE A 100 9.32 4.15 9.95
CA PHE A 100 8.20 4.25 9.01
C PHE A 100 7.14 3.18 9.26
N ASP A 101 7.55 1.93 9.48
CA ASP A 101 6.63 0.81 9.75
C ASP A 101 5.92 0.97 11.11
N ASP A 102 6.64 1.43 12.14
CA ASP A 102 6.07 1.77 13.43
C ASP A 102 5.04 2.90 13.31
N ALA A 103 5.35 3.95 12.54
CA ALA A 103 4.43 5.05 12.29
C ALA A 103 3.17 4.60 11.54
N LYS A 104 3.31 3.71 10.55
CA LYS A 104 2.15 3.11 9.85
C LYS A 104 1.31 2.27 10.80
N THR A 105 1.93 1.40 11.58
CA THR A 105 1.26 0.52 12.54
C THR A 105 0.49 1.34 13.57
N LYS A 106 1.13 2.38 14.13
CA LYS A 106 0.50 3.29 15.09
C LYS A 106 -0.70 4.02 14.47
N LYS A 107 -0.55 4.56 13.26
CA LYS A 107 -1.65 5.23 12.56
C LYS A 107 -2.82 4.28 12.29
N GLN A 108 -2.54 3.03 11.94
CA GLN A 108 -3.55 2.00 11.75
C GLN A 108 -4.26 1.63 13.07
N GLN A 109 -3.52 1.54 14.17
CA GLN A 109 -4.09 1.30 15.50
C GLN A 109 -4.98 2.47 15.96
N GLU A 110 -4.54 3.72 15.78
CA GLU A 110 -5.33 4.90 16.11
C GLU A 110 -6.64 4.96 15.30
N GLN A 111 -6.56 4.62 14.00
CA GLN A 111 -7.76 4.51 13.15
C GLN A 111 -8.68 3.38 13.63
N ASN A 112 -8.16 2.20 13.94
CA ASN A 112 -8.94 1.08 14.45
C ASN A 112 -9.61 1.38 15.79
N GLN A 113 -8.94 2.12 16.68
CA GLN A 113 -9.51 2.55 17.96
C GLN A 113 -10.63 3.59 17.78
N GLN A 114 -10.47 4.53 16.85
CA GLN A 114 -11.55 5.46 16.48
C GLN A 114 -12.76 4.72 15.91
N LEU A 115 -12.53 3.66 15.13
CA LEU A 115 -13.59 2.82 14.56
C LEU A 115 -14.27 1.90 15.60
N ALA A 116 -13.53 1.41 16.59
CA ALA A 116 -14.06 0.57 17.67
C ALA A 116 -14.95 1.33 18.67
N GLN A 117 -14.90 2.66 18.69
CA GLN A 117 -15.75 3.52 19.52
C GLN A 117 -17.08 3.90 18.83
N VAL A 118 -17.28 3.53 17.55
CA VAL A 118 -18.53 3.80 16.84
C VAL A 118 -19.49 2.63 17.04
N GLU A 119 -20.45 2.81 17.93
CA GLU A 119 -21.59 1.88 18.06
C GLU A 119 -22.57 2.16 16.93
N TYR A 120 -22.62 1.28 15.91
CA TYR A 120 -23.58 1.41 14.82
C TYR A 120 -24.96 0.96 15.27
N PRO A 121 -26.03 1.70 14.95
CA PRO A 121 -27.38 1.24 15.22
C PRO A 121 -27.62 -0.11 14.52
N PRO A 122 -28.18 -1.13 15.20
CA PRO A 122 -28.50 -2.39 14.55
C PRO A 122 -29.51 -2.17 13.41
N GLY A 123 -29.40 -2.95 12.34
CA GLY A 123 -30.37 -2.95 11.23
C GLY A 123 -30.19 -1.84 10.18
N GLN A 124 -29.02 -1.18 10.11
CA GLN A 124 -28.76 -0.13 9.11
C GLN A 124 -28.79 -0.65 7.66
N ARG A 125 -28.33 -1.88 7.40
CA ARG A 125 -28.51 -2.54 6.10
C ARG A 125 -30.00 -2.75 5.79
N ASP A 126 -30.77 -3.26 6.75
CA ASP A 126 -32.21 -3.50 6.57
C ASP A 126 -32.95 -2.18 6.30
N LYS A 127 -32.55 -1.10 6.98
CA LYS A 127 -33.03 0.26 6.72
C LYS A 127 -32.68 0.72 5.30
N ALA A 128 -31.43 0.53 4.84
CA ALA A 128 -31.03 0.89 3.48
C ALA A 128 -31.85 0.13 2.43
N LEU A 129 -32.02 -1.19 2.60
CA LEU A 129 -32.86 -2.01 1.72
C LEU A 129 -34.33 -1.56 1.71
N ALA A 130 -34.87 -1.16 2.87
CA ALA A 130 -36.22 -0.63 2.96
C ALA A 130 -36.38 0.68 2.16
N VAL A 131 -35.41 1.60 2.28
CA VAL A 131 -35.39 2.85 1.49
C VAL A 131 -35.35 2.55 0.00
N LEU A 132 -34.48 1.65 -0.44
CA LEU A 132 -34.39 1.27 -1.85
C LEU A 132 -35.70 0.68 -2.38
N LYS A 133 -36.29 -0.26 -1.64
CA LYS A 133 -37.57 -0.89 -2.00
C LYS A 133 -38.71 0.12 -2.07
N GLU A 134 -38.74 1.10 -1.16
CA GLU A 134 -39.74 2.16 -1.18
C GLU A 134 -39.61 3.05 -2.42
N ILE A 135 -38.38 3.41 -2.80
CA ILE A 135 -38.11 4.23 -3.99
C ILE A 135 -38.42 3.43 -5.26
N GLU A 136 -37.97 2.18 -5.36
CA GLU A 136 -38.22 1.31 -6.51
C GLU A 136 -39.72 1.09 -6.73
N ALA A 137 -40.50 0.88 -5.66
CA ALA A 137 -41.96 0.74 -5.75
C ALA A 137 -42.65 1.99 -6.34
N LYS A 138 -42.08 3.19 -6.13
CA LYS A 138 -42.60 4.46 -6.66
C LYS A 138 -42.03 4.79 -8.04
N ASN A 139 -40.78 4.41 -8.29
CA ASN A 139 -40.07 4.63 -9.54
C ASN A 139 -39.22 3.39 -9.88
N PRO A 140 -39.75 2.46 -10.71
CA PRO A 140 -39.06 1.21 -11.02
C PRO A 140 -37.82 1.42 -11.91
N ILE A 141 -37.71 2.55 -12.62
CA ILE A 141 -36.53 2.93 -13.40
C ILE A 141 -35.77 3.98 -12.60
N SER A 142 -34.99 3.51 -11.64
CA SER A 142 -34.26 4.37 -10.71
C SER A 142 -32.89 3.80 -10.36
N VAL A 143 -32.00 4.66 -9.86
CA VAL A 143 -30.73 4.26 -9.24
C VAL A 143 -30.98 3.27 -8.11
N ALA A 144 -32.07 3.43 -7.36
CA ALA A 144 -32.42 2.52 -6.27
C ALA A 144 -32.62 1.06 -6.73
N ALA A 145 -33.28 0.86 -7.88
CA ALA A 145 -33.51 -0.46 -8.45
C ALA A 145 -32.19 -1.18 -8.80
N VAL A 146 -31.19 -0.41 -9.25
CA VAL A 146 -29.85 -0.93 -9.56
C VAL A 146 -29.03 -1.19 -8.29
N ALA A 147 -29.04 -0.26 -7.34
CA ALA A 147 -28.27 -0.35 -6.10
C ALA A 147 -28.78 -1.46 -5.14
N ARG A 148 -30.03 -1.92 -5.31
CA ARG A 148 -30.62 -2.99 -4.51
C ARG A 148 -29.83 -4.29 -4.61
N ASN A 149 -29.45 -4.69 -5.82
CA ASN A 149 -28.69 -5.93 -6.05
C ASN A 149 -27.34 -5.89 -5.32
N GLN A 150 -26.68 -4.74 -5.29
CA GLN A 150 -25.45 -4.54 -4.53
C GLN A 150 -25.66 -4.77 -3.03
N LEU A 151 -26.73 -4.28 -2.42
CA LEU A 151 -26.98 -4.50 -0.98
C LEU A 151 -27.53 -5.88 -0.64
N GLU A 152 -28.22 -6.55 -1.57
CA GLU A 152 -28.77 -7.88 -1.37
C GLU A 152 -27.70 -8.98 -1.54
N GLU A 153 -26.85 -8.87 -2.56
CA GLU A 153 -25.85 -9.90 -2.92
C GLU A 153 -24.53 -9.77 -2.18
N VAL A 154 -24.22 -8.58 -1.65
CA VAL A 154 -23.00 -8.36 -0.90
C VAL A 154 -23.07 -9.06 0.47
N MET A 155 -22.62 -10.32 0.47
CA MET A 155 -22.44 -11.23 1.60
C MET A 155 -21.71 -10.62 2.81
N TRP A 156 -20.84 -9.64 2.58
CA TRP A 156 -19.96 -9.07 3.61
C TRP A 156 -20.54 -7.84 4.31
N LEU A 157 -21.66 -7.26 3.85
CA LEU A 157 -22.41 -6.29 4.64
C LEU A 157 -23.27 -7.06 5.66
N ARG A 158 -22.63 -7.62 6.69
CA ARG A 158 -23.37 -8.07 7.88
C ARG A 158 -23.88 -6.83 8.64
N ASN A 159 -24.99 -6.94 9.37
CA ASN A 159 -25.65 -5.78 9.99
C ASN A 159 -24.72 -4.92 10.87
N PHE A 160 -23.68 -5.48 11.47
CA PHE A 160 -22.71 -4.75 12.31
C PHE A 160 -21.59 -4.03 11.53
N GLU A 161 -21.45 -4.29 10.23
CA GLU A 161 -20.39 -3.71 9.35
C GLU A 161 -20.96 -2.68 8.38
N SER A 162 -22.25 -2.39 8.51
CA SER A 162 -23.01 -1.52 7.61
C SER A 162 -22.89 -0.03 7.92
N GLY A 163 -22.12 0.36 8.94
CA GLY A 163 -22.02 1.77 9.32
C GLY A 163 -23.40 2.36 9.67
N GLN A 164 -23.61 3.62 9.29
CA GLN A 164 -24.93 4.25 9.22
C GLN A 164 -25.49 4.30 7.78
N ILE A 165 -25.27 3.25 6.97
CA ILE A 165 -25.63 3.27 5.53
C ILE A 165 -27.13 3.49 5.29
N GLY A 166 -27.98 2.99 6.19
CA GLY A 166 -29.42 3.20 6.13
C GLY A 166 -29.80 4.66 6.30
N ASP A 167 -29.15 5.38 7.21
CA ASP A 167 -29.31 6.82 7.36
C ASP A 167 -28.73 7.60 6.18
N HIS A 168 -27.61 7.17 5.63
CA HIS A 168 -27.03 7.78 4.43
C HIS A 168 -28.00 7.69 3.25
N TYR A 169 -28.58 6.52 3.01
CA TYR A 169 -29.55 6.31 1.93
C TYR A 169 -30.84 7.09 2.11
N ASP A 170 -31.30 7.21 3.35
CA ASP A 170 -32.52 7.91 3.70
C ASP A 170 -32.38 9.44 3.65
N LYS A 171 -31.22 9.97 4.04
CA LYS A 171 -31.04 11.42 4.25
C LYS A 171 -30.16 12.10 3.23
N ASP A 172 -29.08 11.42 2.80
CA ASP A 172 -28.02 12.08 2.03
C ASP A 172 -28.20 11.84 0.53
N VAL A 173 -28.57 10.63 0.11
CA VAL A 173 -28.65 10.24 -1.32
C VAL A 173 -30.05 9.89 -1.79
N ARG A 174 -31.08 10.06 -0.95
CA ARG A 174 -32.47 9.65 -1.25
C ARG A 174 -33.01 10.23 -2.56
N GLU A 175 -32.73 11.51 -2.83
CA GLU A 175 -33.14 12.15 -4.07
C GLU A 175 -32.43 11.54 -5.28
N LEU A 176 -31.12 11.30 -5.18
CA LEU A 176 -30.31 10.67 -6.22
C LEU A 176 -30.78 9.24 -6.52
N LEU A 177 -31.09 8.47 -5.47
CA LEU A 177 -31.63 7.12 -5.58
C LEU A 177 -32.94 7.08 -6.38
N GLY A 178 -33.74 8.15 -6.35
CA GLY A 178 -34.97 8.29 -7.15
C GLY A 178 -34.78 8.66 -8.62
N LYS A 179 -33.57 9.05 -9.04
CA LYS A 179 -33.28 9.46 -10.43
C LYS A 179 -33.05 8.25 -11.34
N PRO A 180 -33.17 8.39 -12.68
CA PRO A 180 -32.84 7.31 -13.61
C PRO A 180 -31.38 6.85 -13.45
N PRO A 181 -31.07 5.55 -13.65
CA PRO A 181 -29.73 5.01 -13.45
C PRO A 181 -28.78 5.30 -14.63
N THR A 182 -28.58 6.59 -14.94
CA THR A 182 -27.58 7.06 -15.92
C THR A 182 -26.16 6.88 -15.40
N ASP A 183 -25.17 6.89 -16.29
CA ASP A 183 -23.74 6.84 -15.91
C ASP A 183 -23.38 7.94 -14.91
N ALA A 184 -23.87 9.16 -15.15
CA ALA A 184 -23.64 10.29 -14.26
C ALA A 184 -24.25 10.09 -12.86
N ASN A 185 -25.49 9.59 -12.77
CA ASN A 185 -26.14 9.38 -11.48
C ASN A 185 -25.53 8.20 -10.71
N LEU A 186 -25.11 7.13 -11.40
CA LEU A 186 -24.41 6.00 -10.79
C LEU A 186 -23.00 6.39 -10.31
N LEU A 187 -22.29 7.21 -11.09
CA LEU A 187 -20.99 7.74 -10.68
C LEU A 187 -21.11 8.64 -9.46
N GLU A 188 -22.13 9.49 -9.42
CA GLU A 188 -22.40 10.35 -8.26
C GLU A 188 -22.78 9.54 -7.01
N LEU A 189 -23.53 8.44 -7.18
CA LEU A 189 -23.82 7.53 -6.07
C LEU A 189 -22.53 6.87 -5.57
N ALA A 190 -21.71 6.33 -6.47
CA ALA A 190 -20.43 5.72 -6.10
C ALA A 190 -19.51 6.70 -5.36
N ARG A 191 -19.48 7.97 -5.76
CA ARG A 191 -18.70 9.04 -5.12
C ARG A 191 -19.22 9.34 -3.71
N THR A 192 -20.52 9.59 -3.58
CA THR A 192 -21.15 9.92 -2.29
C THR A 192 -21.08 8.77 -1.29
N GLU A 193 -21.24 7.53 -1.75
CA GLU A 193 -21.01 6.35 -0.92
C GLU A 193 -19.55 6.25 -0.48
N THR A 194 -18.61 6.49 -1.39
CA THR A 194 -17.18 6.49 -1.05
C THR A 194 -16.90 7.49 0.07
N GLU A 195 -17.37 8.73 -0.07
CA GLU A 195 -17.25 9.76 0.97
C GLU A 195 -17.90 9.33 2.29
N PHE A 196 -19.08 8.71 2.24
CA PHE A 196 -19.73 8.13 3.42
C PHE A 196 -18.86 7.06 4.10
N TRP A 197 -18.33 6.11 3.33
CA TRP A 197 -17.51 5.02 3.87
C TRP A 197 -16.21 5.53 4.50
N TYR A 198 -15.59 6.58 3.93
CA TYR A 198 -14.42 7.25 4.50
C TYR A 198 -14.75 8.20 5.66
N SER A 199 -16.03 8.44 5.97
CA SER A 199 -16.45 9.29 7.08
C SER A 199 -16.49 8.54 8.42
N GLY A 200 -16.64 9.27 9.52
CA GLY A 200 -16.90 8.69 10.83
C GLY A 200 -18.25 7.96 10.97
N ARG A 201 -19.13 8.04 9.95
CA ARG A 201 -20.40 7.30 9.87
C ARG A 201 -20.29 6.00 9.06
N GLY A 202 -19.20 5.83 8.30
CA GLY A 202 -18.91 4.67 7.48
C GLY A 202 -18.44 3.49 8.31
N SER A 203 -17.83 2.49 7.66
CA SER A 203 -17.24 1.33 8.33
C SER A 203 -15.90 1.00 7.69
N TYR A 204 -15.01 0.35 8.46
CA TYR A 204 -13.69 -0.04 7.99
C TYR A 204 -13.73 -0.86 6.70
N LEU A 205 -14.64 -1.84 6.63
CA LEU A 205 -14.77 -2.68 5.45
C LEU A 205 -15.21 -1.87 4.23
N GLY A 206 -16.14 -0.93 4.42
CA GLY A 206 -16.48 0.05 3.40
C GLY A 206 -15.25 0.82 2.91
N MET A 207 -14.37 1.30 3.79
CA MET A 207 -13.17 2.06 3.41
C MET A 207 -12.18 1.29 2.54
N THR A 208 -12.22 -0.05 2.55
CA THR A 208 -11.32 -0.86 1.71
C THR A 208 -11.68 -0.82 0.23
N MET A 209 -12.87 -0.32 -0.11
CA MET A 209 -13.34 -0.21 -1.49
C MET A 209 -13.17 1.20 -2.01
N GLY A 210 -12.57 1.31 -3.20
CA GLY A 210 -12.40 2.57 -3.91
C GLY A 210 -13.64 2.96 -4.73
N PRO A 211 -13.70 4.22 -5.19
CA PRO A 211 -14.81 4.72 -6.01
C PRO A 211 -14.95 3.96 -7.33
N ASP A 212 -13.84 3.57 -7.97
CA ASP A 212 -13.87 2.82 -9.24
C ASP A 212 -14.51 1.45 -9.10
N TRP A 213 -14.24 0.75 -7.99
CA TRP A 213 -14.83 -0.55 -7.72
C TRP A 213 -16.35 -0.42 -7.52
N ARG A 214 -16.79 0.57 -6.73
CA ARG A 214 -18.23 0.82 -6.49
C ARG A 214 -18.96 1.17 -7.77
N TYR A 215 -18.39 2.08 -8.57
CA TYR A 215 -18.97 2.48 -9.84
C TYR A 215 -19.05 1.32 -10.83
N GLY A 216 -17.95 0.55 -10.96
CA GLY A 216 -17.92 -0.65 -11.79
C GLY A 216 -18.97 -1.69 -11.39
N TYR A 217 -19.17 -1.90 -10.09
CA TYR A 217 -20.22 -2.79 -9.58
C TYR A 217 -21.61 -2.29 -9.96
N LEU A 218 -21.91 -1.00 -9.74
CA LEU A 218 -23.19 -0.39 -10.13
C LEU A 218 -23.46 -0.50 -11.64
N LEU A 219 -22.43 -0.36 -12.49
CA LEU A 219 -22.55 -0.58 -13.92
C LEU A 219 -22.90 -2.03 -14.27
N SER A 220 -22.26 -3.00 -13.61
CA SER A 220 -22.58 -4.43 -13.75
C SER A 220 -24.01 -4.70 -13.30
N SER A 221 -24.39 -4.25 -12.10
CA SER A 221 -25.74 -4.43 -11.56
C SER A 221 -26.80 -3.79 -12.45
N ARG A 222 -26.52 -2.66 -13.11
CA ARG A 222 -27.44 -2.07 -14.08
C ARG A 222 -27.60 -2.96 -15.31
N ALA A 223 -26.51 -3.55 -15.81
CA ALA A 223 -26.57 -4.46 -16.93
C ALA A 223 -27.42 -5.70 -16.60
N ASP A 224 -27.20 -6.29 -15.42
CA ASP A 224 -27.96 -7.44 -14.94
C ASP A 224 -29.44 -7.08 -14.75
N TRP A 225 -29.72 -5.99 -14.05
CA TRP A 225 -31.08 -5.46 -13.84
C TRP A 225 -31.83 -5.23 -15.16
N LEU A 226 -31.18 -4.66 -16.19
CA LEU A 226 -31.80 -4.48 -17.50
C LEU A 226 -32.23 -5.81 -18.15
N THR A 227 -31.51 -6.91 -17.90
CA THR A 227 -31.90 -8.24 -18.41
C THR A 227 -33.13 -8.81 -17.71
N GLU A 228 -33.34 -8.46 -16.44
CA GLU A 228 -34.46 -8.91 -15.61
C GLU A 228 -35.77 -8.17 -15.90
N LEU A 229 -35.70 -6.97 -16.49
CA LEU A 229 -36.88 -6.19 -16.85
C LEU A 229 -37.73 -6.85 -17.95
N THR A 230 -39.04 -6.61 -17.89
CA THR A 230 -39.93 -6.91 -19.03
C THR A 230 -39.54 -6.09 -20.26
N PRO A 231 -39.85 -6.54 -21.49
CA PRO A 231 -39.46 -5.82 -22.70
C PRO A 231 -39.90 -4.36 -22.73
N ALA A 232 -41.13 -4.06 -22.30
CA ALA A 232 -41.66 -2.70 -22.27
C ALA A 232 -40.94 -1.79 -21.25
N LEU A 233 -40.63 -2.32 -20.04
CA LEU A 233 -39.88 -1.57 -19.04
C LEU A 233 -38.42 -1.39 -19.44
N ARG A 234 -37.84 -2.37 -20.14
CA ARG A 234 -36.47 -2.30 -20.65
C ARG A 234 -36.31 -1.20 -21.70
N GLU A 235 -37.27 -1.07 -22.62
CA GLU A 235 -37.28 -0.01 -23.64
C GLU A 235 -37.40 1.38 -23.01
N ASP A 236 -38.35 1.58 -22.08
CA ASP A 236 -38.48 2.83 -21.31
C ASP A 236 -37.21 3.12 -20.50
N ALA A 237 -36.61 2.11 -19.87
CA ALA A 237 -35.35 2.25 -19.14
C ALA A 237 -34.21 2.69 -20.08
N GLN A 238 -34.07 2.08 -21.25
CA GLN A 238 -33.06 2.45 -22.23
C GLN A 238 -33.21 3.90 -22.68
N HIS A 239 -34.43 4.38 -22.92
CA HIS A 239 -34.68 5.77 -23.28
C HIS A 239 -34.31 6.77 -22.17
N ARG A 240 -34.57 6.42 -20.90
CA ARG A 240 -34.26 7.29 -19.75
C ARG A 240 -32.78 7.26 -19.34
N ILE A 241 -32.10 6.14 -19.57
CA ILE A 241 -30.68 5.96 -19.24
C ILE A 241 -29.79 6.57 -20.32
N PHE A 242 -30.17 6.36 -21.58
CA PHE A 242 -29.46 6.83 -22.77
C PHE A 242 -30.39 7.76 -23.56
N PRO A 243 -30.66 8.98 -23.06
CA PRO A 243 -31.45 9.93 -23.81
C PRO A 243 -30.74 10.17 -25.14
N MET A 244 -31.39 9.84 -26.25
CA MET A 244 -30.85 10.15 -27.58
C MET A 244 -30.68 11.67 -27.64
N SER A 245 -29.45 12.12 -27.88
CA SER A 245 -29.19 13.52 -28.19
C SER A 245 -30.06 13.90 -29.40
N PRO A 246 -30.78 15.04 -29.34
CA PRO A 246 -31.61 15.51 -30.44
C PRO A 246 -30.79 15.83 -31.70
#